data_AF-A0AA38C8L9-F1
#
_entry.id   AF-A0AA38C8L9-F1
#
_cell.length_a   1.000
_cell.length_b   1.000
_cell.length_c   1.000
_cell.angle_alpha   90.00
_cell.angle_beta   90.00
_cell.angle_gamma   90.00
#
_symmetry.space_group_name_H-M   'P 1'
#
loop_
_entity.id
_entity.type
_entity.pdbx_description
1 polymer ?
#
loop_
_entity_poly.entity_id
_entity_poly.type
_entity_poly.pdbx_seq_one_letter_code
_entity_poly.pdbx_strand_id
1 'polypeptide(L)'
;VVKIVEPLVKVLRLVDGEKLAMGYIYEAMDQAKEQIRAAYKDRVTKYGPIWEIIDNRWNNQLHRPIHAAGYFLNPRYHYRAQLGEDQTREVKDGLYECLERMVPDERQQLEVHRQISFFSRATGTFGKNLAKIARDVDQP
;
A
#
# COMPACT_ATOMS: atom_id res chain seq x y z
N VAL A 1 25.65 -6.28 -4.38
CA VAL A 1 25.25 -4.85 -4.49
C VAL A 1 24.12 -4.67 -5.51
N VAL A 2 24.30 -4.97 -6.80
CA VAL A 2 23.25 -4.77 -7.83
C VAL A 2 21.90 -5.40 -7.48
N LYS A 3 21.88 -6.67 -7.04
CA LYS A 3 20.65 -7.38 -6.63
C LYS A 3 19.88 -6.77 -5.45
N ILE A 4 20.50 -5.83 -4.72
CA ILE A 4 19.90 -5.13 -3.58
C ILE A 4 19.38 -3.76 -4.00
N VAL A 5 20.18 -3.07 -4.80
CA VAL A 5 19.91 -1.69 -5.22
C VAL A 5 18.85 -1.67 -6.32
N GLU A 6 18.83 -2.65 -7.22
CA GLU A 6 17.88 -2.68 -8.34
C GLU A 6 16.41 -2.67 -7.90
N PRO A 7 15.95 -3.51 -6.94
CA PRO A 7 14.57 -3.43 -6.44
C PRO A 7 14.22 -2.06 -5.86
N LEU A 8 15.13 -1.43 -5.11
CA LEU A 8 14.91 -0.11 -4.52
C LEU A 8 14.85 1.00 -5.59
N VAL A 9 15.69 0.91 -6.63
CA VAL A 9 15.64 1.84 -7.77
C VAL A 9 14.33 1.70 -8.53
N LYS A 10 13.74 0.50 -8.63
CA LYS A 10 12.41 0.31 -9.22
C LYS A 10 11.32 1.00 -8.40
N VAL A 11 11.38 0.92 -7.06
CA VAL A 11 10.47 1.68 -6.19
C VAL A 11 10.63 3.18 -6.39
N LEU A 12 11.88 3.68 -6.44
CA LEU A 12 12.14 5.10 -6.68
C LEU A 12 11.59 5.57 -8.03
N ARG A 13 11.80 4.80 -9.10
CA ARG A 13 11.24 5.12 -10.43
C ARG A 13 9.72 5.12 -10.45
N LEU A 14 9.07 4.26 -9.67
CA LEU A 14 7.60 4.24 -9.55
C LEU A 14 7.09 5.55 -8.94
N VAL A 15 7.76 6.08 -7.91
CA VAL A 15 7.32 7.31 -7.21
C VAL A 15 7.78 8.60 -7.89
N ASP A 16 8.82 8.54 -8.73
CA ASP A 16 9.34 9.67 -9.50
C ASP A 16 8.57 9.90 -10.82
N GLY A 17 7.71 8.96 -11.21
CA GLY A 17 6.88 9.08 -12.42
C GLY A 17 5.65 9.98 -12.25
N GLU A 18 5.11 10.48 -13.37
CA GLU A 18 3.89 11.32 -13.41
C GLU A 18 2.58 10.56 -13.08
N LYS A 19 2.64 9.24 -12.95
CA LYS A 19 1.47 8.37 -12.71
C LYS A 19 1.15 8.26 -11.22
N LEU A 20 -0.10 7.89 -10.89
CA LEU A 20 -0.61 7.76 -9.53
C LEU A 20 0.15 6.69 -8.72
N ALA A 21 1.28 7.05 -8.12
CA ALA A 21 2.15 6.13 -7.37
C ALA A 21 1.68 5.85 -5.93
N MET A 22 0.85 6.73 -5.36
CA MET A 22 0.47 6.69 -3.94
C MET A 22 -0.17 5.36 -3.51
N GLY A 23 -0.99 4.75 -4.38
CA GLY A 23 -1.64 3.46 -4.10
C GLY A 23 -0.79 2.22 -4.39
N TYR A 24 0.44 2.39 -4.84
CA TYR A 24 1.32 1.30 -5.30
C TYR A 24 2.62 1.19 -4.51
N ILE A 25 3.04 2.28 -3.86
CA ILE A 25 4.33 2.35 -3.17
C ILE A 25 4.49 1.30 -2.05
N TYR A 26 3.42 0.98 -1.32
CA TYR A 26 3.43 -0.05 -0.28
C TYR A 26 3.76 -1.43 -0.83
N GLU A 27 3.02 -1.88 -1.84
CA GLU A 27 3.27 -3.15 -2.50
C GLU A 27 4.67 -3.18 -3.12
N ALA A 28 5.07 -2.09 -3.79
CA ALA A 28 6.38 -2.02 -4.42
C ALA A 28 7.52 -2.13 -3.40
N MET A 29 7.37 -1.52 -2.23
CA MET A 29 8.34 -1.63 -1.13
C MET A 29 8.40 -3.04 -0.56
N ASP A 30 7.25 -3.68 -0.33
CA ASP A 30 7.18 -5.06 0.16
C ASP A 30 7.82 -6.05 -0.84
N GLN A 31 7.48 -5.92 -2.13
CA GLN A 31 8.11 -6.70 -3.20
C GLN A 31 9.61 -6.45 -3.31
N ALA A 32 10.10 -5.24 -3.03
CA ALA A 32 11.52 -4.94 -3.00
C ALA A 32 12.21 -5.66 -1.83
N LYS A 33 11.60 -5.66 -0.64
CA LYS A 33 12.10 -6.41 0.53
C LYS A 33 12.17 -7.91 0.25
N GLU A 34 11.12 -8.49 -0.33
CA GLU A 34 11.07 -9.91 -0.69
C GLU A 34 12.10 -10.28 -1.78
N GLN A 35 12.30 -9.43 -2.80
CA GLN A 35 13.37 -9.63 -3.79
C GLN A 35 14.77 -9.64 -3.15
N ILE A 36 15.02 -8.75 -2.18
CA ILE A 36 16.29 -8.70 -1.45
C ILE A 36 16.47 -9.97 -0.62
N ARG A 37 15.43 -10.41 0.09
CA ARG A 37 15.42 -11.66 0.85
C ARG A 37 15.74 -12.87 -0.04
N ALA A 38 15.07 -12.97 -1.19
CA ALA A 38 15.31 -14.03 -2.17
C ALA A 38 16.74 -13.97 -2.75
N ALA A 39 17.27 -12.76 -3.03
CA ALA A 39 18.64 -12.58 -3.51
C ALA A 39 19.70 -13.12 -2.52
N TYR A 40 19.38 -13.12 -1.23
CA TYR A 40 20.21 -13.70 -0.16
C TYR A 40 19.83 -15.13 0.22
N LYS A 41 18.95 -15.79 -0.54
CA LYS A 41 18.49 -17.17 -0.30
C LYS A 41 17.97 -17.37 1.13
N ASP A 42 17.14 -16.43 1.59
CA ASP A 42 16.51 -16.47 2.91
C ASP A 42 17.48 -16.45 4.11
N ARG A 43 18.75 -16.08 3.88
CA ARG A 43 19.72 -15.91 4.96
C ARG A 43 19.50 -14.60 5.71
N VAL A 44 18.70 -14.66 6.77
CA VAL A 44 18.32 -13.51 7.63
C VAL A 44 19.53 -12.67 8.06
N THR A 45 20.66 -13.31 8.42
CA THR A 45 21.88 -12.60 8.83
C THR A 45 22.48 -11.70 7.74
N LYS A 46 22.07 -11.85 6.47
CA LYS A 46 22.53 -11.04 5.35
C LYS A 46 21.55 -9.95 4.96
N TYR A 47 20.24 -10.24 4.95
CA TYR A 47 19.23 -9.26 4.53
C TYR A 47 18.57 -8.52 5.69
N GLY A 48 18.57 -9.07 6.90
CA GLY A 48 17.95 -8.47 8.09
C GLY A 48 18.45 -7.04 8.37
N PRO A 49 19.77 -6.78 8.41
CA PRO A 49 20.28 -5.42 8.57
C PRO A 49 19.88 -4.47 7.43
N ILE A 50 19.68 -5.00 6.22
CA ILE A 50 19.23 -4.20 5.07
C ILE A 50 17.75 -3.84 5.21
N TRP A 51 16.91 -4.79 5.62
CA TRP A 51 15.51 -4.55 5.92
C TRP A 51 15.35 -3.53 7.04
N GLU A 52 16.15 -3.61 8.10
CA GLU A 52 16.15 -2.63 9.18
C GLU A 52 16.47 -1.21 8.67
N ILE A 53 17.45 -1.06 7.77
CA ILE A 53 17.74 0.23 7.14
C ILE A 53 16.56 0.71 6.29
N ILE A 54 15.93 -0.18 5.52
CA ILE A 54 14.76 0.14 4.69
C ILE A 54 13.59 0.59 5.56
N ASP A 55 13.27 -0.18 6.60
CA ASP A 55 12.15 0.09 7.52
C ASP A 55 12.36 1.40 8.27
N ASN A 56 13.59 1.68 8.70
CA ASN A 56 13.94 2.96 9.29
C ASN A 56 13.74 4.13 8.30
N ARG A 57 14.10 3.97 7.02
CA ARG A 57 13.88 5.03 6.01
C ARG A 57 12.39 5.17 5.68
N TRP A 58 11.68 4.05 5.57
CA TRP A 58 10.24 4.02 5.33
C TRP A 58 9.50 4.80 6.41
N ASN A 59 9.63 4.38 7.67
CA ASN A 59 8.88 4.95 8.79
C ASN A 59 9.20 6.43 9.06
N ASN A 60 10.43 6.86 8.79
CA ASN A 60 10.86 8.23 9.11
C ASN A 60 10.71 9.23 7.95
N GLN A 61 10.69 8.78 6.69
CA GLN A 61 10.81 9.68 5.53
C GLN A 61 9.72 9.48 4.48
N LEU A 62 9.46 8.23 4.09
CA LEU A 62 8.63 7.90 2.93
C LEU A 62 7.19 7.56 3.30
N HIS A 63 6.98 6.90 4.43
CA HIS A 63 5.66 6.55 4.93
C HIS A 63 4.90 7.81 5.36
N ARG A 64 3.70 7.98 4.81
CA ARG A 64 2.74 9.03 5.17
C ARG A 64 1.33 8.44 5.15
N PRO A 65 0.39 8.97 5.96
CA PRO A 65 -0.99 8.51 5.99
C PRO A 65 -1.64 8.43 4.61
N ILE A 66 -1.31 9.37 3.71
CA ILE A 66 -1.86 9.39 2.34
C ILE A 66 -1.42 8.20 1.48
N HIS A 67 -0.19 7.69 1.71
CA HIS A 67 0.29 6.49 1.04
C HIS A 67 -0.45 5.25 1.57
N ALA A 68 -0.69 5.19 2.88
CA ALA A 68 -1.46 4.12 3.52
C ALA A 68 -2.91 4.10 3.01
N ALA A 69 -3.56 5.26 2.99
CA ALA A 69 -4.90 5.45 2.46
C ALA A 69 -4.98 5.05 0.97
N GLY A 70 -4.00 5.48 0.17
CA GLY A 70 -3.90 5.13 -1.24
C GLY A 70 -3.77 3.63 -1.45
N TYR A 71 -2.94 2.95 -0.67
CA TYR A 71 -2.79 1.49 -0.73
C TYR A 71 -4.08 0.77 -0.33
N PHE A 72 -4.71 1.18 0.77
CA PHE A 72 -5.98 0.61 1.23
C PHE A 72 -7.06 0.72 0.16
N LEU A 73 -7.17 1.87 -0.49
CA LEU A 73 -8.21 2.17 -1.48
C LEU A 73 -7.87 1.63 -2.87
N ASN A 74 -6.68 1.05 -3.10
CA ASN A 74 -6.34 0.43 -4.36
C ASN A 74 -7.08 -0.92 -4.51
N PRO A 75 -8.08 -1.04 -5.40
CA PRO A 75 -8.89 -2.24 -5.51
C PRO A 75 -8.06 -3.48 -5.86
N ARG A 76 -6.98 -3.33 -6.63
CA ARG A 76 -6.14 -4.46 -7.03
C ARG A 76 -5.49 -5.13 -5.84
N TYR A 77 -4.99 -4.36 -4.89
CA TYR A 77 -4.29 -4.88 -3.71
C TYR A 77 -5.27 -5.21 -2.60
N HIS A 78 -6.26 -4.36 -2.36
CA HIS A 78 -7.26 -4.56 -1.31
C HIS A 78 -7.96 -5.92 -1.39
N TYR A 79 -8.32 -6.36 -2.60
CA TYR A 79 -9.03 -7.63 -2.79
C TYR A 79 -8.12 -8.81 -3.15
N ARG A 80 -6.80 -8.60 -3.35
CA ARG A 80 -5.82 -9.69 -3.57
C ARG A 80 -5.21 -10.20 -2.27
N ALA A 81 -4.96 -9.29 -1.31
CA ALA A 81 -4.10 -9.58 -0.18
C ALA A 81 -4.87 -10.10 1.03
N GLN A 82 -4.30 -11.10 1.70
CA GLN A 82 -4.48 -11.31 3.14
C GLN A 82 -3.32 -10.57 3.82
N LEU A 83 -3.55 -9.31 4.19
CA LEU A 83 -2.57 -8.54 4.96
C LEU A 83 -2.39 -9.17 6.35
N GLY A 84 -1.18 -9.10 6.90
CA GLY A 84 -0.95 -9.40 8.32
C GLY A 84 -1.74 -8.43 9.22
N GLU A 85 -2.05 -8.83 10.45
CA GLU A 85 -2.85 -8.01 11.37
C GLU A 85 -2.22 -6.62 11.62
N ASP A 86 -0.90 -6.57 11.85
CA ASP A 86 -0.18 -5.32 12.11
C ASP A 86 -0.17 -4.39 10.89
N GLN A 87 0.07 -4.93 9.70
CA GLN A 87 0.04 -4.16 8.45
C GLN A 87 -1.38 -3.66 8.13
N THR A 88 -2.40 -4.49 8.42
CA THR A 88 -3.80 -4.08 8.27
C THR A 88 -4.15 -2.92 9.19
N ARG A 89 -3.61 -2.92 10.41
CA ARG A 89 -3.83 -1.85 11.39
C ARG A 89 -3.16 -0.55 10.94
N GLU A 90 -1.87 -0.58 10.64
CA GLU A 90 -1.11 0.60 10.19
C GLU A 90 -1.75 1.26 8.94
N VAL A 91 -2.14 0.44 7.97
CA VAL A 91 -2.82 0.92 6.75
C VAL A 91 -4.19 1.55 7.06
N LYS A 92 -4.98 0.96 7.98
CA LYS A 92 -6.27 1.53 8.39
C LYS A 92 -6.12 2.81 9.20
N ASP A 93 -5.14 2.87 10.10
CA ASP A 93 -4.87 4.06 10.90
C ASP A 93 -4.51 5.24 9.98
N GLY A 94 -3.65 5.01 8.99
CA GLY A 94 -3.32 6.03 7.98
C GLY A 94 -4.51 6.46 7.11
N LEU A 95 -5.44 5.55 6.79
CA LEU A 95 -6.70 5.89 6.11
C LEU A 95 -7.56 6.83 6.96
N TYR A 96 -7.75 6.52 8.24
CA TYR A 96 -8.59 7.33 9.12
C TYR A 96 -7.95 8.69 9.44
N GLU A 97 -6.64 8.75 9.62
CA GLU A 97 -5.92 10.03 9.78
C GLU A 97 -6.10 10.94 8.54
N CYS A 98 -6.09 10.36 7.33
CA CYS A 98 -6.43 11.12 6.12
C CYS A 98 -7.88 11.59 6.13
N LEU A 99 -8.82 10.72 6.50
CA LEU A 99 -10.24 11.05 6.53
C LEU A 99 -10.53 12.21 7.48
N GLU A 100 -9.99 12.16 8.70
CA GLU A 100 -10.14 13.20 9.72
C GLU A 100 -9.59 14.55 9.24
N ARG A 101 -8.46 14.52 8.52
CA ARG A 101 -7.83 15.74 7.99
C ARG A 101 -8.56 16.30 6.77
N MET A 102 -9.11 15.45 5.91
CA MET A 102 -9.70 15.85 4.62
C MET A 102 -11.20 16.19 4.72
N VAL A 103 -11.91 15.60 5.68
CA VAL A 103 -13.36 15.75 5.82
C VAL A 103 -13.66 16.26 7.24
N PRO A 104 -13.78 17.59 7.45
CA PRO A 104 -14.01 18.15 8.79
C PRO A 104 -15.42 17.88 9.35
N ASP A 105 -16.40 17.62 8.49
CA ASP A 105 -17.79 17.38 8.90
C ASP A 105 -18.00 15.92 9.34
N GLU A 106 -18.38 15.72 10.60
CA GLU A 106 -18.55 14.40 11.20
C GLU A 106 -19.64 13.55 10.52
N ARG A 107 -20.69 14.18 9.97
CA ARG A 107 -21.75 13.44 9.26
C ARG A 107 -21.23 12.90 7.94
N GLN A 108 -20.43 13.69 7.23
CA GLN A 108 -19.75 13.26 6.01
C GLN A 108 -18.69 12.20 6.32
N GLN A 109 -17.91 12.33 7.40
CA GLN A 109 -16.98 11.28 7.84
C GLN A 109 -17.70 9.94 8.07
N LEU A 110 -18.84 9.97 8.75
CA LEU A 110 -19.64 8.76 8.99
C LEU A 110 -20.14 8.12 7.68
N GLU A 111 -20.53 8.93 6.70
CA GLU A 111 -20.95 8.42 5.40
C GLU A 111 -19.77 7.81 4.63
N VAL A 112 -18.61 8.46 4.62
CA VAL A 112 -17.39 7.91 4.00
C VAL A 112 -16.99 6.60 4.68
N HIS A 113 -17.06 6.52 6.01
CA HIS A 113 -16.81 5.28 6.76
C HIS A 113 -17.75 4.14 6.32
N ARG A 114 -19.04 4.44 6.09
CA ARG A 114 -19.99 3.44 5.54
C ARG A 114 -19.59 3.00 4.13
N GLN A 115 -19.18 3.94 3.27
CA GLN A 115 -18.68 3.61 1.93
C GLN A 115 -17.41 2.75 1.97
N ILE A 116 -16.49 3.00 2.90
CA ILE A 116 -15.32 2.16 3.17
C ILE A 116 -15.76 0.73 3.51
N SER A 117 -16.81 0.57 4.33
CA SER A 117 -17.35 -0.76 4.65
C SER A 117 -17.95 -1.48 3.43
N PHE A 118 -18.60 -0.75 2.51
CA PHE A 118 -19.12 -1.32 1.27
C PHE A 118 -18.00 -1.72 0.32
N PHE A 119 -16.97 -0.88 0.21
CA PHE A 119 -15.74 -1.17 -0.50
C PHE A 119 -15.08 -2.43 0.07
N SER A 120 -14.73 -2.49 1.35
CA SER A 120 -14.04 -3.66 1.92
C SER A 120 -14.77 -4.99 1.72
N ARG A 121 -16.10 -4.97 1.73
CA ARG A 121 -16.92 -6.16 1.52
C ARG A 121 -17.21 -6.47 0.05
N ALA A 122 -16.74 -5.65 -0.89
CA ALA A 122 -17.09 -5.73 -2.30
C ALA A 122 -18.62 -5.83 -2.51
N THR A 123 -19.38 -4.93 -1.87
CA THR A 123 -20.85 -4.90 -1.92
C THR A 123 -21.35 -3.68 -2.69
N GLY A 124 -22.64 -3.66 -3.03
CA GLY A 124 -23.23 -2.58 -3.83
C GLY A 124 -22.57 -2.45 -5.20
N THR A 125 -22.18 -1.24 -5.58
CA THR A 125 -21.50 -0.95 -6.87
C THR A 125 -20.10 -1.59 -6.93
N PHE A 126 -19.38 -1.66 -5.82
CA PHE A 126 -18.04 -2.28 -5.74
C PHE A 126 -18.06 -3.80 -5.94
N GLY A 127 -19.23 -4.43 -5.79
CA GLY A 127 -19.44 -5.86 -5.97
C GLY A 127 -19.84 -6.30 -7.38
N LYS A 128 -20.16 -5.35 -8.28
CA LYS A 128 -20.59 -5.65 -9.65
C LYS A 128 -19.48 -6.33 -10.44
N ASN A 129 -19.83 -7.19 -11.39
CA ASN A 129 -18.86 -7.89 -12.24
C ASN A 129 -17.92 -6.93 -12.98
N LEU A 130 -18.45 -5.81 -13.50
CA LEU A 130 -17.63 -4.79 -14.14
C LEU A 130 -16.58 -4.20 -13.18
N ALA A 131 -16.98 -3.88 -11.95
CA ALA A 131 -16.07 -3.36 -10.93
C ALA A 131 -15.01 -4.40 -10.50
N LYS A 132 -15.30 -5.71 -10.62
CA LYS A 132 -14.33 -6.78 -10.38
C LYS A 132 -13.31 -6.90 -11.52
N ILE A 133 -13.77 -6.84 -12.77
CA ILE A 133 -12.90 -6.89 -13.96
C ILE A 133 -11.96 -5.67 -14.00
N ALA A 134 -12.48 -4.47 -13.73
CA ALA A 134 -11.72 -3.22 -13.77
C ALA A 134 -10.52 -3.17 -12.80
N ARG A 135 -10.53 -3.99 -11.73
CA ARG A 135 -9.44 -4.04 -10.72
C ARG A 135 -8.08 -4.30 -11.35
N ASP A 136 -8.04 -5.11 -12.42
CA ASP A 136 -6.81 -5.54 -13.07
C ASP A 136 -6.59 -4.88 -14.45
N VAL A 137 -7.58 -4.17 -15.01
CA VAL A 137 -7.54 -3.64 -16.38
C VAL A 137 -7.20 -2.14 -16.43
N ASP A 138 -7.72 -1.34 -15.50
CA ASP A 138 -7.60 0.13 -15.54
C ASP A 138 -6.41 0.66 -14.72
N GLN A 139 -5.26 -0.03 -14.82
CA GLN A 139 -4.06 0.29 -14.05
C GLN A 139 -3.14 1.26 -14.82
N PRO A 140 -2.45 2.19 -14.15
CA PRO A 140 -1.41 3.02 -14.77
C PRO A 140 -0.27 2.19 -15.36
#